data_AF-A0A661VEB6-F1
#
_entry.id   AF-A0A661VEB6-F1
#
_cell.length_a   1.000
_cell.length_b   1.000
_cell.length_c   1.000
_cell.angle_alpha   90.00
_cell.angle_beta   90.00
_cell.angle_gamma   90.00
#
_symmetry.space_group_name_H-M   'P 1'
#
loop_
_entity.id
_entity.type
_entity.pdbx_description
1 polymer ?
#
loop_
_entity_poly.entity_id
_entity_poly.type
_entity_poly.pdbx_seq_one_letter_code
_entity_poly.pdbx_strand_id
1 'polypeptide(L)' 'MVVTKKIALRTKGECDLIDITPQVREGVLASGINSGTVTIFLAGSTAAISTIEFESGLLS' A
#
# COMPACT_ATOMS: atom_id res chain seq x y z
N MET A 1 20.58 6.00 0.87
CA MET A 1 19.56 7.04 0.60
C MET A 1 18.22 6.51 1.09
N VAL A 2 17.42 7.31 1.79
CA VAL A 2 16.08 6.92 2.27
C VAL A 2 15.08 7.94 1.77
N VAL A 3 13.99 7.48 1.16
CA VAL A 3 12.88 8.31 0.68
C VAL A 3 11.62 7.89 1.42
N THR A 4 10.90 8.86 1.98
CA THR A 4 9.64 8.61 2.69
C THR A 4 8.52 9.35 1.97
N LYS A 5 7.43 8.63 1.68
CA LYS A 5 6.21 9.16 1.08
C LYS A 5 5.01 8.78 1.96
N LYS A 6 3.95 9.57 1.89
CA LYS A 6 2.69 9.31 2.61
C LYS A 6 1.59 9.02 1.58
N ILE A 7 0.78 8.00 1.86
CA ILE A 7 -0.43 7.68 1.10
C ILE A 7 -1.61 7.98 2.04
N ALA A 8 -2.50 8.87 1.61
CA ALA A 8 -3.74 9.15 2.34
C ALA A 8 -4.89 8.45 1.62
N LEU A 9 -5.67 7.67 2.37
CA LEU A 9 -6.80 6.91 1.85
C LEU A 9 -8.05 7.26 2.64
N ARG A 10 -9.20 7.18 1.99
CA ARG A 10 -10.50 7.30 2.62
C ARG A 10 -11.23 5.98 2.43
N THR A 11 -11.56 5.32 3.53
CA THR A 11 -12.26 4.03 3.52
C THR A 11 -13.76 4.23 3.66
N LYS A 12 -14.54 3.24 3.25
CA LYS A 12 -15.99 3.18 3.45
C LYS A 12 -16.42 2.53 4.77
N GLY A 13 -15.48 1.93 5.52
CA GLY A 13 -15.78 1.08 6.68
C GLY A 13 -15.97 -0.39 6.28
N GLU A 14 -16.44 -1.24 7.20
CA GLU A 14 -16.85 -2.64 6.91
C GLU A 14 -15.80 -3.48 6.13
N CYS A 15 -14.55 -3.50 6.60
CA CYS A 15 -13.46 -4.22 5.93
C CYS A 15 -13.19 -3.83 4.46
N ASP A 16 -13.39 -2.55 4.12
CA ASP A 16 -13.06 -2.00 2.78
C ASP A 16 -11.62 -2.36 2.34
N LEU A 17 -11.54 -3.17 1.27
CA LEU A 17 -10.30 -3.64 0.67
C LEU A 17 -9.88 -2.69 -0.45
N ILE A 18 -8.79 -1.97 -0.23
CA ILE A 18 -8.26 -0.98 -1.17
C ILE A 18 -6.91 -1.47 -1.72
N ASP A 19 -6.84 -1.67 -3.04
CA ASP A 19 -5.55 -1.90 -3.70
C ASP A 19 -4.69 -0.63 -3.67
N ILE A 20 -3.53 -0.72 -3.01
CA ILE A 20 -2.54 0.35 -2.91
C ILE A 20 -1.31 0.12 -3.80
N THR A 21 -1.29 -0.97 -4.57
CA THR A 21 -0.19 -1.33 -5.47
C THR A 21 0.17 -0.19 -6.43
N PRO A 22 -0.80 0.52 -7.05
CA PRO A 22 -0.47 1.65 -7.94
C PRO A 22 0.30 2.77 -7.23
N GLN A 23 -0.09 3.14 -6.01
CA GLN A 23 0.51 4.22 -5.22
C GLN A 23 1.90 3.84 -4.73
N VAL A 24 2.09 2.58 -4.32
CA VAL A 24 3.41 2.05 -3.93
C VAL A 24 4.35 2.05 -5.14
N ARG A 25 3.89 1.57 -6.30
CA ARG A 25 4.65 1.56 -7.55
C ARG A 25 5.11 2.96 -7.96
N GLU A 26 4.20 3.94 -7.93
CA GLU A 26 4.53 5.34 -8.21
C GLU A 26 5.58 5.87 -7.21
N GLY A 27 5.41 5.56 -5.92
CA GLY A 27 6.36 5.94 -4.88
C GLY A 27 7.77 5.39 -5.11
N VAL A 28 7.88 4.13 -5.53
CA VAL A 28 9.15 3.47 -5.87
C VAL A 28 9.77 4.10 -7.11
N LEU A 29 9.02 4.27 -8.20
CA LEU A 29 9.53 4.89 -9.43
C LEU A 29 10.06 6.30 -9.19
N ALA A 30 9.30 7.12 -8.44
CA ALA A 30 9.68 8.48 -8.11
C ALA A 30 10.86 8.57 -7.11
N SER A 31 11.25 7.47 -6.46
CA SER A 31 12.39 7.46 -5.54
C SER A 31 13.75 7.45 -6.24
N GLY A 32 13.80 6.97 -7.50
CA GLY A 32 15.05 6.76 -8.24
C GLY A 32 15.97 5.68 -7.65
N ILE A 33 15.50 4.90 -6.65
CA ILE A 33 16.26 3.82 -6.03
C ILE A 33 16.09 2.56 -6.87
N ASN A 34 17.19 2.10 -7.49
CA ASN A 34 17.17 0.90 -8.34
C ASN A 34 17.31 -0.42 -7.57
N SER A 35 17.84 -0.40 -6.35
CA SER A 35 18.02 -1.58 -5.51
C SER A 35 17.94 -1.21 -4.03
N GLY A 36 17.12 -1.95 -3.27
CA GLY A 36 16.86 -1.68 -1.87
C GLY A 36 15.60 -2.40 -1.38
N THR A 37 15.06 -1.94 -0.28
CA THR A 37 13.83 -2.47 0.33
C THR A 37 12.76 -1.39 0.42
N VAL A 38 11.50 -1.81 0.37
CA VAL A 38 10.34 -0.94 0.59
C VAL A 38 9.66 -1.38 1.89
N THR A 39 9.44 -0.44 2.79
CA THR A 39 8.66 -0.67 4.01
C THR A 39 7.33 0.07 3.89
N ILE A 40 6.22 -0.67 3.99
CA ILE A 40 4.88 -0.09 4.06
C ILE A 40 4.45 -0.16 5.53
N PHE A 41 4.11 0.99 6.09
CA PHE A 41 3.75 1.11 7.50
C PHE A 41 2.41 1.80 7.64
N LEU A 42 1.47 1.13 8.32
CA LEU A 42 0.20 1.69 8.74
C LEU A 42 0.34 2.16 10.19
N ALA A 43 0.17 3.46 10.43
CA ALA A 43 0.25 4.02 11.78
C ALA A 43 -0.98 3.73 12.66
N GLY A 44 -2.11 3.37 12.06
CA GLY A 44 -3.35 3.05 12.77
C GLY A 44 -3.41 1.59 13.23
N SER A 45 -4.13 1.34 14.32
CA SER A 45 -4.26 0.01 14.94
C SER A 45 -5.46 -0.82 14.45
N THR A 46 -6.35 -0.24 13.63
CA THR A 46 -7.64 -0.84 13.25
C THR A 46 -7.74 -1.22 11.77
N ALA A 47 -6.61 -1.24 11.06
CA ALA A 47 -6.51 -1.76 9.70
C ALA A 47 -5.24 -2.60 9.59
N ALA A 48 -5.10 -3.31 8.46
CA ALA A 48 -3.94 -4.15 8.18
C ALA A 48 -3.40 -3.85 6.78
N ILE A 49 -2.12 -4.12 6.59
CA ILE A 49 -1.48 -4.19 5.27
C ILE A 49 -1.20 -5.66 5.01
N SER A 50 -1.63 -6.14 3.85
CA SER A 50 -1.33 -7.48 3.39
C SER A 50 -1.06 -7.45 1.88
N THR A 51 -0.53 -8.55 1.37
CA THR A 51 -0.42 -8.82 -0.06
C THR A 51 -1.34 -9.98 -0.39
N ILE A 52 -2.20 -9.79 -1.38
CA ILE A 52 -3.08 -10.83 -1.90
C ILE A 52 -3.25 -10.60 -3.41
N GLU A 53 -3.59 -11.64 -4.15
CA GLU A 53 -4.06 -11.46 -5.52
C GLU A 53 -5.41 -10.74 -5.50
N PHE A 54 -5.45 -9.58 -6.15
CA PHE A 54 -6.62 -8.71 -6.14
C PHE A 54 -7.60 -9.12 -7.25
N GLU A 55 -8.19 -10.31 -7.12
CA GLU A 55 -9.21 -10.82 -8.03
C GLU A 55 -10.57 -11.00 -7.33
N SER A 56 -11.66 -10.82 -8.08
CA SER A 56 -13.02 -10.89 -7.53
C SER A 56 -13.39 -12.24 -6.93
N GLY A 57 -12.69 -13.33 -7.29
CA GLY A 57 -12.93 -14.66 -6.73
C GLY A 57 -12.36 -14.87 -5.33
N LEU A 58 -11.34 -14.09 -4.95
CA LEU A 58 -10.70 -14.13 -3.63
C LEU A 58 -11.18 -13.04 -2.67
N LEU A 59 -11.76 -11.97 -3.22
CA LEU A 59 -12.33 -10.88 -2.45
C LEU A 59 -13.80 -11.20 -2.16
N SER A 60 -14.14 -11.35 -0.88
CA SER A 60 -15.49 -11.68 -0.39
C SER A 60 -16.18 -10.50 0.24
#